data_AF-X6MYK5-F1
#
_entry.id   AF-X6MYK5-F1
#
_cell.length_a   1.000
_cell.length_b   1.000
_cell.length_c   1.000
_cell.angle_alpha   90.00
_cell.angle_beta   90.00
_cell.angle_gamma   90.00
#
_symmetry.space_group_name_H-M   'P 1'
#
loop_
_entity.id
_entity.type
_entity.pdbx_description
1 polymer ?
#
loop_
_entity_poly.entity_id
_entity_poly.type
_entity_poly.pdbx_seq_one_letter_code
_entity_poly.pdbx_strand_id
1 'polypeptide(L)'
;EEEEEEEEEERKIQKQGFVKKKGEIRGDIWKERYVELWTDGNWCEYNEKGILLNVIDISLSQHICALCDCQFSIVMPGRVFSFVANTQSERDHWIDCLHLHLHLHLQLHLQFHSNENDNDNDNDNDNNEYEYPIEAAVYMELKENKEGCWDDLREQVEDMAVLELIEFNTENEKKYGIRIVAIQYWWNINAPVFDINGAIEMTKEFFARGCFGSIVIRSHLSLHLMHKQQWIPYLVIMRTQNVLECYANVNHIDPVVTFDFNQLIQ
;
A
#
# COMPACT_ATOMS: atom_id res chain seq x y z
N GLU A 1 -14.09 13.39 -33.26
CA GLU A 1 -12.79 12.92 -33.76
C GLU A 1 -11.68 13.97 -33.57
N GLU A 2 -11.97 15.26 -33.42
CA GLU A 2 -10.96 16.30 -33.14
C GLU A 2 -10.76 16.63 -31.63
N GLU A 3 -11.39 15.89 -30.70
CA GLU A 3 -11.31 16.16 -29.24
C GLU A 3 -10.55 15.06 -28.44
N GLU A 4 -9.96 14.07 -29.11
CA GLU A 4 -9.11 13.03 -28.46
C GLU A 4 -7.60 13.23 -28.71
N GLU A 5 -7.20 14.32 -29.38
CA GLU A 5 -5.79 14.66 -29.65
C GLU A 5 -5.19 15.64 -28.62
N GLU A 6 -5.98 16.18 -27.68
CA GLU A 6 -5.47 16.99 -26.57
C GLU A 6 -5.16 16.09 -25.36
N GLU A 7 -3.90 16.09 -24.95
CA GLU A 7 -3.36 15.57 -23.69
C GLU A 7 -2.81 14.12 -23.63
N GLU A 8 -2.19 13.63 -24.71
CA GLU A 8 -0.90 12.96 -24.50
C GLU A 8 0.17 14.05 -24.30
N GLU A 9 0.17 14.70 -23.13
CA GLU A 9 1.38 15.39 -22.69
C GLU A 9 2.50 14.36 -22.71
N GLU A 10 3.39 14.48 -23.70
CA GLU A 10 4.50 13.55 -23.91
C GLU A 10 5.22 13.33 -22.59
N ARG A 11 5.04 12.15 -22.00
CA ARG A 11 5.79 11.72 -20.83
C ARG A 11 7.26 11.87 -21.18
N LYS A 12 7.99 12.66 -20.39
CA LYS A 12 9.41 12.94 -20.61
C LYS A 12 10.23 12.28 -19.52
N ILE A 13 11.39 11.75 -19.90
CA ILE A 13 12.35 11.24 -18.94
C ILE A 13 13.05 12.43 -18.29
N GLN A 14 12.87 12.60 -16.98
CA GLN A 14 13.51 13.64 -16.18
C GLN A 14 14.98 13.29 -15.89
N LYS A 15 15.24 12.03 -15.53
CA LYS A 15 16.59 11.54 -15.23
C LYS A 15 16.70 10.05 -15.54
N GLN A 16 17.83 9.63 -16.08
CA GLN A 16 18.12 8.22 -16.35
C GLN A 16 19.57 7.87 -16.04
N GLY A 17 19.84 6.61 -15.73
CA GLY A 17 21.19 6.13 -15.45
C GLY A 17 21.22 4.76 -14.80
N PHE A 18 22.43 4.25 -14.56
CA PHE A 18 22.64 2.99 -13.88
C PHE A 18 22.81 3.20 -12.37
N VAL A 19 22.09 2.41 -11.57
CA VAL A 19 22.23 2.34 -10.12
C VAL A 19 22.30 0.89 -9.67
N LYS A 20 22.90 0.62 -8.51
CA LYS A 20 22.83 -0.69 -7.87
C LYS A 20 21.66 -0.72 -6.91
N LYS A 21 20.78 -1.71 -7.05
CA LYS A 21 19.63 -1.94 -6.15
C LYS A 21 19.89 -3.13 -5.23
N LYS A 22 19.52 -2.99 -3.95
CA LYS A 22 19.59 -4.07 -2.97
C LYS A 22 18.47 -5.09 -3.21
N GLY A 23 18.81 -6.38 -3.21
CA GLY A 23 17.83 -7.47 -3.30
C GLY A 23 17.12 -7.70 -1.98
N GLU A 24 15.79 -7.85 -2.04
CA GLU A 24 14.91 -7.93 -0.85
C GLU A 24 15.04 -9.26 -0.11
N ILE A 25 14.95 -10.38 -0.84
CA ILE A 25 14.88 -11.73 -0.24
C ILE A 25 16.23 -12.19 0.35
N ARG A 26 17.36 -11.70 -0.18
CA ARG A 26 18.69 -12.19 0.19
C ARG A 26 19.61 -11.11 0.76
N GLY A 27 19.07 -9.97 1.18
CA GLY A 27 19.72 -8.90 1.97
C GLY A 27 20.97 -8.26 1.35
N ASP A 28 21.97 -9.02 0.98
CA ASP A 28 23.32 -8.54 0.71
C ASP A 28 23.71 -8.56 -0.77
N ILE A 29 22.77 -8.89 -1.67
CA ILE A 29 23.04 -8.92 -3.11
C ILE A 29 22.62 -7.60 -3.74
N TRP A 30 23.60 -6.83 -4.20
CA TRP A 30 23.41 -5.64 -5.02
C TRP A 30 23.45 -5.99 -6.49
N LYS A 31 22.45 -5.57 -7.26
CA LYS A 31 22.41 -5.78 -8.72
C LYS A 31 22.28 -4.43 -9.43
N GLU A 32 23.04 -4.26 -10.49
CA GLU A 32 22.94 -3.08 -11.35
C GLU A 32 21.60 -3.08 -12.11
N ARG A 33 21.01 -1.90 -12.23
CA ARG A 33 19.74 -1.63 -12.90
C ARG A 33 19.88 -0.35 -13.70
N TYR A 34 19.36 -0.37 -14.93
CA TYR A 34 19.09 0.86 -15.64
C TYR A 34 17.78 1.42 -15.12
N VAL A 35 17.74 2.71 -14.80
CA VAL A 35 16.58 3.36 -14.21
C VAL A 35 16.24 4.61 -15.00
N GLU A 36 14.94 4.85 -15.14
CA GLU A 36 14.37 6.07 -15.69
C GLU A 36 13.37 6.65 -14.68
N LEU A 37 13.57 7.91 -14.29
CA LEU A 37 12.58 8.72 -13.58
C LEU A 37 11.87 9.61 -14.61
N TRP A 38 10.56 9.43 -14.70
CA TRP A 38 9.68 10.14 -15.63
C TRP A 38 9.06 11.38 -14.96
N THR A 39 8.63 12.34 -15.77
CA THR A 39 8.01 13.59 -15.29
C THR A 39 6.70 13.38 -14.54
N ASP A 40 6.01 12.28 -14.81
CA ASP A 40 4.79 11.86 -14.12
C ASP A 40 5.06 11.21 -12.75
N GLY A 41 6.33 11.06 -12.35
CA GLY A 41 6.71 10.49 -11.06
C GLY A 41 7.00 9.01 -11.08
N ASN A 42 6.90 8.36 -12.24
CA ASN A 42 7.21 6.95 -12.33
C ASN A 42 8.72 6.71 -12.35
N TRP A 43 9.20 5.93 -11.38
CA TRP A 43 10.55 5.38 -11.34
C TRP A 43 10.52 3.96 -11.92
N CYS A 44 11.03 3.83 -13.14
CA CYS A 44 11.02 2.59 -13.91
C CYS A 44 12.39 1.91 -13.84
N GLU A 45 12.43 0.63 -13.45
CA GLU A 45 13.65 -0.16 -13.36
C GLU A 45 13.71 -1.21 -14.49
N TYR A 46 14.85 -1.30 -15.16
CA TYR A 46 15.07 -2.22 -16.27
C TYR A 46 16.24 -3.17 -15.97
N ASN A 47 16.16 -4.38 -16.51
CA ASN A 47 17.30 -5.29 -16.53
C ASN A 47 18.28 -4.97 -17.67
N GLU A 48 19.41 -5.68 -17.73
CA GLU A 48 20.44 -5.54 -18.77
C GLU A 48 19.93 -5.79 -20.21
N LYS A 49 18.78 -6.45 -20.37
CA LYS A 49 18.14 -6.70 -21.66
C LYS A 49 17.10 -5.64 -22.04
N GLY A 50 16.94 -4.59 -21.22
CA GLY A 50 15.93 -3.54 -21.41
C GLY A 50 14.50 -3.96 -21.05
N ILE A 51 14.32 -5.08 -20.33
CA ILE A 51 12.99 -5.51 -19.87
C ILE A 51 12.66 -4.78 -18.57
N LEU A 52 11.49 -4.14 -18.53
CA LEU A 52 10.93 -3.50 -17.34
C LEU A 52 10.71 -4.53 -16.23
N LEU A 53 11.27 -4.25 -15.06
CA LEU A 53 11.21 -5.11 -13.87
C LEU A 53 10.26 -4.58 -12.81
N ASN A 54 10.24 -3.26 -12.62
CA ASN A 54 9.49 -2.61 -11.56
C ASN A 54 9.14 -1.18 -11.95
N VAL A 55 8.02 -0.68 -11.43
CA VAL A 55 7.61 0.72 -11.50
C VAL A 55 7.28 1.15 -10.07
N ILE A 56 7.87 2.26 -9.63
CA ILE A 56 7.59 2.86 -8.32
C ILE A 56 7.00 4.23 -8.57
N ASP A 57 5.78 4.46 -8.10
CA ASP A 57 5.18 5.78 -8.10
C ASP A 57 5.79 6.62 -6.97
N ILE A 58 6.62 7.60 -7.32
CA ILE A 58 7.32 8.44 -6.35
C ILE A 58 6.36 9.31 -5.54
N SER A 59 5.17 9.64 -6.06
CA SER A 59 4.17 10.45 -5.34
C SER A 59 3.70 9.77 -4.05
N LEU A 60 3.75 8.44 -3.99
CA LEU A 60 3.38 7.64 -2.83
C LEU A 60 4.53 7.46 -1.82
N SER A 61 5.71 8.04 -2.09
CA SER A 61 6.86 7.91 -1.18
C SER A 61 6.65 8.72 0.09
N GLN A 62 6.92 8.10 1.24
CA GLN A 62 6.90 8.77 2.54
C GLN A 62 8.08 9.72 2.71
N HIS A 63 9.28 9.30 2.26
CA HIS A 63 10.48 10.13 2.28
C HIS A 63 11.61 9.51 1.44
N ILE A 64 12.52 10.37 1.00
CA ILE A 64 13.77 10.01 0.33
C ILE A 64 14.92 10.26 1.31
N CYS A 65 15.74 9.24 1.58
CA CYS A 65 16.86 9.35 2.50
C CYS A 65 18.19 9.32 1.75
N ALA A 66 19.02 10.34 1.98
CA ALA A 66 20.45 10.23 1.75
C ALA A 66 21.07 9.37 2.85
N LEU A 67 21.76 8.29 2.46
CA LEU A 67 22.53 7.46 3.38
C LEU A 67 24.02 7.83 3.27
N CYS A 68 24.90 7.09 3.95
CA CYS A 68 26.34 7.31 3.83
C CYS A 68 26.83 6.98 2.40
N ASP A 69 27.94 7.62 1.99
CA ASP A 69 28.55 7.43 0.67
C ASP A 69 27.55 7.67 -0.48
N CYS A 70 27.66 6.92 -1.57
CA CYS A 70 26.80 7.06 -2.75
C CYS A 70 25.42 6.39 -2.60
N GLN A 71 24.98 6.07 -1.38
CA GLN A 71 23.73 5.33 -1.12
C GLN A 71 22.55 6.24 -0.83
N PHE A 72 21.36 5.83 -1.25
CA PHE A 72 20.10 6.48 -0.95
C PHE A 72 18.96 5.45 -0.89
N SER A 73 17.85 5.82 -0.26
CA SER A 73 16.65 4.97 -0.22
C SER A 73 15.38 5.74 -0.51
N ILE A 74 14.45 5.06 -1.19
CA ILE A 74 13.08 5.51 -1.41
C ILE A 74 12.22 4.71 -0.43
N VAL A 75 11.60 5.39 0.52
CA VAL A 75 10.73 4.77 1.53
C VAL A 75 9.29 4.91 1.08
N MET A 76 8.65 3.76 0.89
CA MET A 76 7.24 3.61 0.57
C MET A 76 6.53 3.05 1.81
N PRO A 77 5.18 3.15 1.87
CA PRO A 77 4.40 2.32 2.78
C PRO A 77 4.80 0.85 2.66
N GLY A 78 5.15 0.23 3.79
CA GLY A 78 5.56 -1.18 3.86
C GLY A 78 6.88 -1.58 3.24
N ARG A 79 7.59 -0.69 2.54
CA ARG A 79 8.75 -1.10 1.75
C ARG A 79 9.83 -0.04 1.62
N VAL A 80 11.09 -0.48 1.74
CA VAL A 80 12.26 0.36 1.56
C VAL A 80 13.09 -0.11 0.37
N PHE A 81 13.16 0.73 -0.67
CA PHE A 81 14.02 0.49 -1.82
C PHE A 81 15.38 1.14 -1.60
N SER A 82 16.44 0.33 -1.50
CA SER A 82 17.81 0.83 -1.30
C SER A 82 18.61 0.82 -2.60
N PHE A 83 19.26 1.94 -2.90
CA PHE A 83 20.04 2.18 -4.11
C PHE A 83 21.45 2.71 -3.82
N VAL A 84 22.39 2.46 -4.73
CA VAL A 84 23.74 3.04 -4.73
C VAL A 84 24.04 3.62 -6.10
N ALA A 85 24.40 4.89 -6.16
CA ALA A 85 24.91 5.56 -7.36
C ALA A 85 26.43 5.32 -7.52
N ASN A 86 26.99 5.64 -8.69
CA ASN A 86 28.42 5.45 -8.94
C ASN A 86 29.28 6.52 -8.26
N THR A 87 28.70 7.70 -8.04
CA THR A 87 29.37 8.83 -7.40
C THR A 87 28.43 9.55 -6.45
N GLN A 88 29.03 10.30 -5.50
CA GLN A 88 28.30 11.15 -4.58
C GLN A 88 27.41 12.17 -5.32
N SER A 89 27.99 12.83 -6.33
CA SER A 89 27.27 13.83 -7.12
C SER A 89 26.10 13.22 -7.91
N GLU A 90 26.25 11.99 -8.40
CA GLU A 90 25.15 11.29 -9.06
C GLU A 90 24.02 10.94 -8.08
N ARG A 91 24.36 10.48 -6.87
CA ARG A 91 23.39 10.25 -5.79
C ARG A 91 22.62 11.53 -5.47
N ASP A 92 23.33 12.62 -5.23
CA ASP A 92 22.72 13.91 -4.86
C ASP A 92 21.75 14.37 -5.96
N HIS A 93 22.15 14.23 -7.23
CA HIS A 93 21.28 14.56 -8.35
C HIS A 93 20.04 13.64 -8.45
N TRP A 94 20.15 12.35 -8.11
CA TRP A 94 18.96 11.49 -8.01
C TRP A 94 18.00 11.96 -6.93
N ILE A 95 18.53 12.26 -5.74
CA ILE A 95 17.74 12.77 -4.60
C ILE A 95 17.06 14.09 -4.94
N ASP A 96 17.77 15.02 -5.58
CA ASP A 96 17.21 16.31 -6.00
C ASP A 96 16.04 16.12 -6.98
N CYS A 97 16.17 15.24 -7.98
CA CYS A 97 15.07 14.96 -8.92
C CYS A 97 13.85 14.32 -8.23
N LEU A 98 14.07 13.38 -7.30
CA LEU A 98 13.02 12.73 -6.53
C LEU A 98 12.28 13.74 -5.62
N HIS A 99 13.03 14.60 -4.93
CA HIS A 99 12.44 15.66 -4.10
C HIS A 99 11.69 16.71 -4.92
N LEU A 100 12.21 17.07 -6.09
CA LEU A 100 11.51 17.97 -7.00
C LEU A 100 10.15 17.40 -7.39
N HIS A 101 10.08 16.10 -7.71
CA HIS A 101 8.82 15.45 -8.06
C HIS A 101 7.83 15.44 -6.87
N LEU A 102 8.29 15.03 -5.68
CA LEU A 102 7.47 15.07 -4.46
C LEU A 102 6.93 16.48 -4.17
N HIS A 103 7.77 17.51 -4.37
CA HIS A 103 7.36 18.89 -4.16
C HIS A 103 6.29 19.34 -5.15
N LEU A 104 6.46 19.03 -6.44
CA LEU A 104 5.48 19.37 -7.48
C LEU A 104 4.15 18.66 -7.25
N HIS A 105 4.18 17.38 -6.88
CA HIS A 105 2.98 16.61 -6.55
C HIS A 105 2.21 17.26 -5.38
N LEU A 106 2.91 17.62 -4.30
CA LEU A 106 2.31 18.33 -3.15
C LEU A 106 1.70 19.69 -3.55
N GLN A 107 2.38 20.45 -4.42
CA GLN A 107 1.86 21.74 -4.90
C GLN A 107 0.58 21.59 -5.71
N LEU A 108 0.54 20.63 -6.65
CA LEU A 108 -0.65 20.33 -7.44
C LEU A 108 -1.79 19.93 -6.51
N HIS A 109 -1.52 19.09 -5.52
CA HIS A 109 -2.54 18.64 -4.58
C HIS A 109 -3.14 19.78 -3.76
N LEU A 110 -2.31 20.73 -3.30
CA LEU A 110 -2.76 21.92 -2.58
C LEU A 110 -3.62 22.85 -3.45
N GLN A 111 -3.32 22.96 -4.74
CA GLN A 111 -4.09 23.80 -5.67
C GLN A 111 -5.52 23.27 -5.89
N PHE A 112 -5.68 21.95 -6.01
CA PHE A 112 -7.01 21.33 -6.15
C PHE A 112 -7.91 21.60 -4.94
N HIS A 113 -7.37 21.54 -3.71
CA HIS A 113 -8.17 21.78 -2.52
C HIS A 113 -8.49 23.25 -2.24
N SER A 114 -7.65 24.19 -2.69
CA SER A 114 -7.96 25.62 -2.54
C SER A 114 -9.18 26.07 -3.37
N ASN A 115 -9.62 25.29 -4.35
CA ASN A 115 -10.81 25.58 -5.16
C ASN A 115 -12.12 24.99 -4.61
N GLU A 116 -12.07 24.12 -3.59
CA GLU A 116 -13.25 23.51 -2.98
C GLU A 116 -13.76 24.25 -1.73
N ASN A 117 -13.35 25.52 -1.54
CA ASN A 117 -13.85 26.39 -0.49
C ASN A 117 -15.28 26.91 -0.79
N ASP A 118 -16.23 25.99 -0.95
CA ASP A 118 -17.67 26.24 -0.81
C ASP A 118 -18.17 25.61 0.51
N ASN A 119 -17.90 26.33 1.60
CA ASN A 119 -18.93 26.75 2.54
C ASN A 119 -19.78 25.71 3.30
N ASP A 120 -19.25 24.55 3.68
CA ASP A 120 -19.89 23.66 4.67
C ASP A 120 -19.08 23.61 5.97
N ASN A 121 -19.56 24.40 6.95
CA ASN A 121 -18.96 24.62 8.26
C ASN A 121 -19.46 23.56 9.28
N ASP A 122 -19.32 22.28 8.94
CA ASP A 122 -19.58 21.18 9.87
C ASP A 122 -18.24 20.63 10.37
N ASN A 123 -17.78 21.25 11.45
CA ASN A 123 -16.55 20.94 12.17
C ASN A 123 -16.74 19.69 13.04
N ASP A 124 -17.06 18.56 12.41
CA ASP A 124 -16.94 17.24 13.01
C ASP A 124 -15.55 16.72 12.65
N ASN A 125 -14.59 17.11 13.49
CA ASN A 125 -13.26 16.54 13.53
C ASN A 125 -13.36 15.10 14.07
N ASP A 126 -13.96 14.23 13.26
CA ASP A 126 -13.99 12.78 13.43
C ASP A 126 -12.56 12.29 13.29
N ASN A 127 -11.86 12.26 14.43
CA ASN A 127 -10.62 11.52 14.54
C ASN A 127 -10.96 10.07 14.14
N ASN A 128 -10.44 9.59 13.02
CA ASN A 128 -10.61 8.21 12.53
C ASN A 128 -9.84 7.20 13.38
N GLU A 129 -10.00 7.31 14.69
CA GLU A 129 -9.38 6.49 15.71
C GLU A 129 -10.47 5.60 16.30
N TYR A 130 -10.28 4.29 16.15
CA TYR A 130 -11.22 3.29 16.63
C TYR A 130 -10.52 2.43 17.68
N GLU A 131 -11.21 2.17 18.78
CA GLU A 131 -10.71 1.27 19.82
C GLU A 131 -11.51 -0.03 19.76
N TYR A 132 -10.83 -1.13 19.47
CA TYR A 132 -11.40 -2.47 19.43
C TYR A 132 -11.00 -3.25 20.69
N PRO A 133 -11.93 -3.50 21.64
CA PRO A 133 -11.61 -4.20 22.87
C PRO A 133 -11.30 -5.67 22.60
N ILE A 134 -10.28 -6.22 23.27
CA ILE A 134 -9.88 -7.62 23.18
C ILE A 134 -9.68 -8.24 24.56
N GLU A 135 -9.74 -9.56 24.65
CA GLU A 135 -9.49 -10.29 25.89
C GLU A 135 -8.01 -10.18 26.33
N ALA A 136 -7.77 -10.20 27.64
CA ALA A 136 -6.43 -10.09 28.21
C ALA A 136 -5.48 -11.20 27.71
N ALA A 137 -5.99 -12.42 27.51
CA ALA A 137 -5.18 -13.53 26.99
C ALA A 137 -4.68 -13.25 25.56
N VAL A 138 -5.58 -12.79 24.69
CA VAL A 138 -5.26 -12.42 23.30
C VAL A 138 -4.28 -11.25 23.27
N TYR A 139 -4.49 -10.22 24.09
CA TYR A 139 -3.56 -9.09 24.20
C TYR A 139 -2.14 -9.54 24.57
N MET A 140 -2.00 -10.42 25.56
CA MET A 140 -0.68 -10.91 25.99
C MET A 140 -0.01 -11.76 24.91
N GLU A 141 -0.77 -12.56 24.16
CA GLU A 141 -0.25 -13.34 23.03
C GLU A 141 0.26 -12.45 21.88
N LEU A 142 -0.54 -11.44 21.49
CA LEU A 142 -0.13 -10.45 20.49
C LEU A 142 1.07 -9.63 20.95
N LYS A 143 1.12 -9.26 22.24
CA LYS A 143 2.22 -8.50 22.84
C LYS A 143 3.51 -9.31 22.93
N GLU A 144 3.42 -10.61 23.21
CA GLU A 144 4.55 -11.53 23.13
C GLU A 144 4.96 -11.82 21.69
N ASN A 145 4.10 -11.46 20.71
CA ASN A 145 4.27 -11.66 19.28
C ASN A 145 4.67 -13.11 18.95
N LYS A 146 3.99 -14.06 19.62
CA LYS A 146 4.21 -15.49 19.36
C LYS A 146 3.88 -15.77 17.90
N GLU A 147 4.79 -16.50 17.24
CA GLU A 147 4.67 -16.87 15.83
C GLU A 147 4.69 -15.71 14.82
N GLY A 148 4.99 -14.47 15.25
CA GLY A 148 5.04 -13.30 14.36
C GLY A 148 3.68 -12.76 13.93
N CYS A 149 2.58 -13.29 14.48
CA CYS A 149 1.22 -12.98 14.03
C CYS A 149 0.84 -11.49 14.13
N TRP A 150 1.39 -10.76 15.11
CA TRP A 150 1.14 -9.33 15.25
C TRP A 150 1.92 -8.50 14.22
N ASP A 151 3.12 -8.95 13.85
CA ASP A 151 3.89 -8.33 12.77
C ASP A 151 3.20 -8.56 11.43
N ASP A 152 2.78 -9.79 11.15
CA ASP A 152 2.06 -10.15 9.92
C ASP A 152 0.76 -9.35 9.76
N LEU A 153 -0.01 -9.18 10.84
CA LEU A 153 -1.24 -8.40 10.82
C LEU A 153 -0.96 -6.93 10.56
N ARG A 154 0.08 -6.36 11.19
CA ARG A 154 0.47 -4.97 10.96
C ARG A 154 0.92 -4.75 9.52
N GLU A 155 1.75 -5.64 8.98
CA GLU A 155 2.18 -5.61 7.58
C GLU A 155 0.97 -5.68 6.63
N GLN A 156 -0.01 -6.56 6.89
CA GLN A 156 -1.20 -6.67 6.04
C GLN A 156 -2.07 -5.41 5.99
N VAL A 157 -2.06 -4.59 7.03
CA VAL A 157 -2.90 -3.39 7.12
C VAL A 157 -2.10 -2.08 7.11
N GLU A 158 -0.78 -2.12 6.92
CA GLU A 158 0.08 -0.94 7.07
C GLU A 158 -0.23 0.18 6.07
N ASP A 159 -0.79 -0.18 4.91
CA ASP A 159 -1.26 0.77 3.90
C ASP A 159 -2.63 1.38 4.23
N MET A 160 -3.34 0.84 5.23
CA MET A 160 -4.73 1.16 5.58
C MET A 160 -4.87 1.80 6.96
N ALA A 161 -4.13 1.30 7.96
CA ALA A 161 -4.26 1.71 9.34
C ALA A 161 -2.98 1.45 10.14
N VAL A 162 -2.72 2.31 11.12
CA VAL A 162 -1.77 2.02 12.19
C VAL A 162 -2.50 1.25 13.29
N LEU A 163 -1.96 0.08 13.64
CA LEU A 163 -2.46 -0.71 14.76
C LEU A 163 -1.55 -0.55 15.98
N GLU A 164 -2.15 -0.23 17.12
CA GLU A 164 -1.48 -0.12 18.41
C GLU A 164 -2.17 -0.98 19.47
N LEU A 165 -1.39 -1.75 20.22
CA LEU A 165 -1.90 -2.45 21.40
C LEU A 165 -2.04 -1.47 22.56
N ILE A 166 -3.27 -1.24 23.02
CA ILE A 166 -3.57 -0.28 24.08
C ILE A 166 -4.07 -0.97 25.37
N GLU A 167 -3.68 -0.40 26.51
CA GLU A 167 -4.19 -0.78 27.83
C GLU A 167 -4.97 0.42 28.38
N PHE A 168 -6.27 0.25 28.68
CA PHE A 168 -7.10 1.30 29.25
C PHE A 168 -7.58 0.92 30.66
N ASN A 169 -7.52 1.90 31.56
CA ASN A 169 -7.98 1.74 32.94
C ASN A 169 -9.39 2.33 33.06
N THR A 170 -10.41 1.49 33.27
CA THR A 170 -11.77 1.95 33.55
C THR A 170 -12.18 1.53 34.94
N GLU A 171 -12.46 2.50 35.83
CA GLU A 171 -13.14 2.30 37.12
C GLU A 171 -12.72 1.04 37.90
N ASN A 172 -11.40 0.83 38.04
CA ASN A 172 -10.75 -0.28 38.77
C ASN A 172 -10.55 -1.60 38.01
N GLU A 173 -10.89 -1.66 36.72
CA GLU A 173 -10.58 -2.79 35.86
C GLU A 173 -9.62 -2.37 34.73
N LYS A 174 -8.58 -3.19 34.56
CA LYS A 174 -7.65 -3.05 33.44
C LYS A 174 -8.24 -3.76 32.22
N LYS A 175 -8.48 -3.00 31.16
CA LYS A 175 -8.97 -3.50 29.88
C LYS A 175 -7.89 -3.36 28.82
N TYR A 176 -8.07 -4.13 27.75
CA TYR A 176 -7.10 -4.25 26.68
C TYR A 176 -7.82 -4.06 25.35
N GLY A 177 -7.12 -3.51 24.37
CA GLY A 177 -7.67 -3.30 23.04
C GLY A 177 -6.60 -3.11 21.99
N ILE A 178 -7.07 -3.01 20.76
CA ILE A 178 -6.30 -2.55 19.62
C ILE A 178 -6.88 -1.20 19.23
N ARG A 179 -6.02 -0.20 19.23
CA ARG A 179 -6.30 1.10 18.63
C ARG A 179 -5.97 1.02 17.15
N ILE A 180 -6.94 1.35 16.34
CA ILE A 180 -6.87 1.38 14.89
C ILE A 180 -6.95 2.85 14.51
N VAL A 181 -5.81 3.43 14.16
CA VAL A 181 -5.77 4.78 13.60
C VAL A 181 -5.78 4.59 12.10
N ALA A 182 -6.92 4.86 11.45
CA ALA A 182 -6.96 4.83 10.00
C ALA A 182 -5.96 5.85 9.48
N ILE A 183 -5.08 5.43 8.58
CA ILE A 183 -4.20 6.38 7.95
C ILE A 183 -5.05 7.03 6.87
N GLN A 184 -5.56 8.23 7.16
CA GLN A 184 -6.11 9.10 6.14
C GLN A 184 -4.98 9.55 5.20
N TYR A 185 -4.50 8.64 4.35
CA TYR A 185 -3.92 9.07 3.10
C TYR A 185 -5.07 9.47 2.19
N TRP A 186 -4.92 10.60 1.52
CA TRP A 186 -5.91 11.12 0.60
C TRP A 186 -5.87 10.28 -0.67
N TRP A 187 -6.52 9.11 -0.63
CA TRP A 187 -6.82 8.30 -1.80
C TRP A 187 -7.96 8.96 -2.58
N ASN A 188 -7.65 10.03 -3.30
CA ASN A 188 -8.37 10.43 -4.51
C ASN A 188 -7.31 10.30 -5.60
N ILE A 189 -7.42 9.50 -6.65
CA ILE A 189 -8.51 9.39 -7.61
C ILE A 189 -8.40 7.95 -8.20
N ASN A 190 -9.50 7.16 -8.20
CA ASN A 190 -9.70 5.84 -8.86
C ASN A 190 -9.52 4.52 -8.07
N ALA A 191 -9.20 4.51 -6.77
CA ALA A 191 -9.37 3.30 -5.94
C ALA A 191 -10.77 3.29 -5.29
N PRO A 192 -11.42 2.13 -5.09
CA PRO A 192 -12.71 2.08 -4.40
C PRO A 192 -12.56 2.66 -2.99
N VAL A 193 -13.54 3.48 -2.60
CA VAL A 193 -13.71 4.13 -1.30
C VAL A 193 -13.12 3.29 -0.17
N PHE A 194 -12.18 3.86 0.60
CA PHE A 194 -11.66 3.27 1.82
C PHE A 194 -12.83 2.95 2.77
N ASP A 195 -13.17 1.68 2.90
CA ASP A 195 -14.24 1.21 3.79
C ASP A 195 -13.64 0.80 5.14
N ILE A 196 -13.69 1.74 6.07
CA ILE A 196 -13.23 1.50 7.45
C ILE A 196 -13.98 0.36 8.12
N ASN A 197 -15.25 0.14 7.76
CA ASN A 197 -15.99 -1.01 8.24
C ASN A 197 -15.41 -2.30 7.65
N GLY A 198 -14.96 -2.27 6.39
CA GLY A 198 -14.25 -3.38 5.75
C GLY A 198 -12.92 -3.74 6.42
N ALA A 199 -12.18 -2.75 6.92
CA ALA A 199 -10.97 -2.99 7.73
C ALA A 199 -11.31 -3.56 9.12
N ILE A 200 -12.31 -3.00 9.79
CA ILE A 200 -12.79 -3.48 11.09
C ILE A 200 -13.33 -4.92 10.99
N GLU A 201 -14.13 -5.22 9.96
CA GLU A 201 -14.64 -6.57 9.71
C GLU A 201 -13.52 -7.53 9.33
N MET A 202 -12.48 -7.09 8.62
CA MET A 202 -11.29 -7.90 8.36
C MET A 202 -10.59 -8.30 9.66
N THR A 203 -10.36 -7.34 10.55
CA THR A 203 -9.76 -7.56 11.85
C THR A 203 -10.61 -8.49 12.70
N LYS A 204 -11.94 -8.29 12.74
CA LYS A 204 -12.88 -9.17 13.45
C LYS A 204 -12.87 -10.59 12.89
N GLU A 205 -12.91 -10.75 11.58
CA GLU A 205 -12.93 -12.05 10.91
C GLU A 205 -11.61 -12.80 11.11
N PHE A 206 -10.48 -12.09 11.08
CA PHE A 206 -9.16 -12.63 11.39
C PHE A 206 -9.13 -13.22 12.81
N PHE A 207 -9.66 -12.49 13.80
CA PHE A 207 -9.78 -12.98 15.17
C PHE A 207 -10.81 -14.11 15.34
N ALA A 208 -11.97 -14.02 14.70
CA ALA A 208 -13.07 -14.99 14.84
C ALA A 208 -12.73 -16.36 14.26
N ARG A 209 -11.86 -16.43 13.25
CA ARG A 209 -11.48 -17.69 12.59
C ARG A 209 -10.44 -18.49 13.35
N GLY A 210 -9.77 -17.92 14.36
CA GLY A 210 -8.63 -18.56 15.03
C GLY A 210 -7.50 -18.94 14.07
N CYS A 211 -7.52 -18.36 12.85
CA CYS A 211 -6.64 -18.68 11.75
C CYS A 211 -5.41 -17.77 11.82
N PHE A 212 -4.56 -18.02 12.79
CA PHE A 212 -3.18 -17.54 12.74
C PHE A 212 -2.50 -18.22 11.53
N GLY A 213 -2.26 -17.47 10.44
CA GLY A 213 -1.33 -17.84 9.38
C GLY A 213 -1.85 -18.44 8.05
N SER A 214 -3.00 -18.03 7.48
CA SER A 214 -3.47 -18.66 6.21
C SER A 214 -4.06 -17.77 5.10
N ILE A 215 -4.02 -16.44 5.24
CA ILE A 215 -4.36 -15.51 4.15
C ILE A 215 -3.06 -15.02 3.52
N VAL A 216 -2.91 -15.20 2.20
CA VAL A 216 -1.68 -14.80 1.47
C VAL A 216 -1.87 -13.42 0.84
N ILE A 217 -3.02 -13.17 0.22
CA ILE A 217 -3.32 -11.90 -0.47
C ILE A 217 -4.82 -11.59 -0.37
N ARG A 218 -5.16 -10.34 -0.05
CA ARG A 218 -6.51 -9.77 -0.23
C ARG A 218 -6.43 -8.65 -1.26
N SER A 219 -7.27 -8.68 -2.29
CA SER A 219 -7.30 -7.64 -3.33
C SER A 219 -8.70 -7.45 -3.92
N HIS A 220 -8.85 -6.47 -4.81
CA HIS A 220 -10.08 -6.23 -5.56
C HIS A 220 -9.88 -6.60 -7.03
N LEU A 221 -10.77 -7.44 -7.58
CA LEU A 221 -10.76 -7.85 -8.97
C LEU A 221 -12.03 -7.35 -9.66
N SER A 222 -11.88 -6.54 -10.71
CA SER A 222 -13.02 -6.17 -11.55
C SER A 222 -13.22 -7.21 -12.64
N LEU A 223 -14.38 -7.85 -12.67
CA LEU A 223 -14.76 -8.80 -13.71
C LEU A 223 -15.68 -8.14 -14.72
N HIS A 224 -15.33 -8.21 -16.00
CA HIS A 224 -16.15 -7.68 -17.08
C HIS A 224 -17.25 -8.67 -17.48
N LEU A 225 -18.50 -8.30 -17.23
CA LEU A 225 -19.65 -9.07 -17.70
C LEU A 225 -20.00 -8.67 -19.13
N MET A 226 -19.52 -9.46 -20.10
CA MET A 226 -19.70 -9.24 -21.54
C MET A 226 -21.16 -8.98 -21.97
N HIS A 227 -22.13 -9.63 -21.33
CA HIS A 227 -23.55 -9.50 -21.67
C HIS A 227 -24.22 -8.23 -21.11
N LYS A 228 -23.57 -7.56 -20.13
CA LYS A 228 -24.05 -6.30 -19.52
C LYS A 228 -23.15 -5.11 -19.83
N GLN A 229 -22.02 -5.32 -20.54
CA GLN A 229 -20.98 -4.33 -20.77
C GLN A 229 -20.61 -3.55 -19.50
N GLN A 230 -20.54 -4.26 -18.38
CA GLN A 230 -20.33 -3.68 -17.05
C GLN A 230 -19.19 -4.39 -16.34
N TRP A 231 -18.32 -3.61 -15.70
CA TRP A 231 -17.32 -4.10 -14.77
C TRP A 231 -17.95 -4.19 -13.38
N ILE A 232 -17.83 -5.35 -12.74
CA ILE A 232 -18.30 -5.56 -11.38
C ILE A 232 -17.08 -5.82 -10.49
N PRO A 233 -16.86 -5.01 -9.44
CA PRO A 233 -15.79 -5.26 -8.49
C PRO A 233 -16.14 -6.46 -7.60
N TYR A 234 -15.18 -7.34 -7.41
CA TYR A 234 -15.23 -8.43 -6.44
C TYR A 234 -14.09 -8.27 -5.45
N LEU A 235 -14.37 -8.57 -4.20
CA LEU A 235 -13.31 -8.82 -3.22
C LEU A 235 -12.74 -10.21 -3.50
N VAL A 236 -11.42 -10.32 -3.57
CA VAL A 236 -10.74 -11.58 -3.83
C VAL A 236 -9.77 -11.89 -2.71
N ILE A 237 -9.84 -13.12 -2.21
CA ILE A 237 -8.98 -13.64 -1.16
C ILE A 237 -8.22 -14.83 -1.73
N MET A 238 -6.89 -14.77 -1.71
CA MET A 238 -6.02 -15.89 -2.04
C MET A 238 -5.52 -16.54 -0.75
N ARG A 239 -5.86 -17.81 -0.57
CA ARG A 239 -5.45 -18.61 0.60
C ARG A 239 -4.16 -19.38 0.35
N THR A 240 -3.48 -19.77 1.43
CA THR A 240 -2.22 -20.54 1.38
C THR A 240 -2.35 -21.89 0.68
N GLN A 241 -3.57 -22.41 0.55
CA GLN A 241 -3.86 -23.67 -0.16
C GLN A 241 -3.99 -23.49 -1.68
N ASN A 242 -3.57 -22.36 -2.26
CA ASN A 242 -3.80 -22.00 -3.67
C ASN A 242 -5.29 -21.98 -4.05
N VAL A 243 -6.13 -21.52 -3.13
CA VAL A 243 -7.56 -21.33 -3.37
C VAL A 243 -7.84 -19.84 -3.48
N LEU A 244 -8.45 -19.43 -4.59
CA LEU A 244 -8.96 -18.09 -4.83
C LEU A 244 -10.44 -18.06 -4.51
N GLU A 245 -10.85 -17.19 -3.60
CA GLU A 245 -12.24 -16.95 -3.25
C GLU A 245 -12.65 -15.56 -3.70
N CYS A 246 -13.71 -15.45 -4.49
CA CYS A 246 -14.27 -14.19 -4.95
C CYS A 246 -15.61 -13.92 -4.26
N TYR A 247 -15.76 -12.74 -3.69
CA TYR A 247 -16.93 -12.29 -2.94
C TYR A 247 -17.55 -11.08 -3.64
N ALA A 248 -18.88 -11.03 -3.70
CA ALA A 248 -19.60 -9.91 -4.33
C ALA A 248 -19.36 -8.57 -3.62
N ASN A 249 -19.11 -8.60 -2.31
CA ASN A 249 -18.65 -7.47 -1.50
C ASN A 249 -18.15 -8.00 -0.14
N VAL A 250 -17.68 -7.07 0.70
CA VAL A 250 -17.15 -7.35 2.05
C VAL A 250 -18.17 -7.95 3.04
N ASN A 251 -19.47 -7.81 2.77
CA ASN A 251 -20.53 -8.28 3.67
C ASN A 251 -21.03 -9.70 3.33
N HIS A 252 -20.54 -10.31 2.26
CA HIS A 252 -20.90 -11.68 1.90
C HIS A 252 -20.08 -12.69 2.70
N ILE A 253 -20.78 -13.56 3.42
CA ILE A 253 -20.17 -14.60 4.27
C ILE A 253 -19.58 -15.73 3.40
N ASP A 254 -20.25 -16.06 2.29
CA ASP A 254 -19.84 -17.14 1.40
C ASP A 254 -19.26 -16.58 0.07
N PRO A 255 -18.21 -17.19 -0.47
CA PRO A 255 -17.67 -16.80 -1.77
C PRO A 255 -18.67 -17.12 -2.88
N VAL A 256 -18.81 -16.18 -3.81
CA VAL A 256 -19.64 -16.35 -5.01
C VAL A 256 -18.94 -17.28 -6.00
N VAL A 257 -17.62 -17.23 -6.04
CA VAL A 257 -16.78 -18.12 -6.86
C VAL A 257 -15.61 -18.60 -6.02
N THR A 258 -15.31 -19.89 -6.13
CA THR A 258 -14.11 -20.49 -5.55
C THR A 258 -13.33 -21.17 -6.66
N PHE A 259 -12.03 -20.90 -6.74
CA PHE A 259 -11.14 -21.45 -7.73
C PHE A 259 -9.93 -22.10 -7.07
N ASP A 260 -9.81 -23.42 -7.20
CA ASP A 260 -8.70 -24.18 -6.65
C ASP A 260 -7.64 -24.39 -7.73
N PHE A 261 -6.53 -23.64 -7.64
CA PHE A 261 -5.46 -23.71 -8.63
C PHE A 261 -4.74 -25.07 -8.64
N ASN A 262 -4.87 -25.90 -7.60
CA ASN A 262 -4.28 -27.24 -7.61
C ASN A 262 -4.94 -28.16 -8.63
N GLN A 263 -6.19 -27.86 -9.02
CA GLN A 263 -6.92 -28.61 -10.05
C GLN A 263 -6.42 -28.30 -11.47
N LEU A 264 -5.69 -27.21 -11.67
CA LEU A 264 -5.09 -26.86 -12.97
C LEU A 264 -3.73 -27.52 -13.20
N ILE A 265 -3.12 -28.10 -12.16
CA ILE A 265 -1.76 -28.68 -12.21
C ILE A 265 -1.81 -30.20 -12.53
N GLN A 266 -3.01 -30.76 -12.75
CA GLN A 266 -3.23 -32.16 -13.15
C GLN A 266 -3.51 -32.29 -14.65
#